data_AF-G5IMY1-F1
#
_entry.id   AF-G5IMY1-F1
#
_cell.length_a   1.000
_cell.length_b   1.000
_cell.length_c   1.000
_cell.angle_alpha   90.00
_cell.angle_beta   90.00
_cell.angle_gamma   90.00
#
_symmetry.space_group_name_H-M   'P 1'
#
loop_
_entity.id
_entity.type
_entity.pdbx_description
1 polymer ?
#
loop_
_entity_poly.entity_id
_entity_poly.type
_entity_poly.pdbx_seq_one_letter_code
_entity_poly.pdbx_strand_id
1 'polypeptide(L)'
;MQNLYPLFERNRILKKEMLWSMRDYSFGYLPLEYQEYTDGILRGCALMVRDKTLVIGPGMVKYHGFVSLVLEEMTVPYEPSGQMSVLKLRMSESESPDAVAHQLDLVLDPDISCKENEFEVCRFCLREGASLRTDYTDFDDMRTRYDTVNLIDAGWAGIGNATLSPVITRYYAKMIMQEDSSELPDVTFAWLCLNSHITVSRYVVEDYLGRVCPQLKLHGGENSELYNALVLRLEEIRRGEKKIGKRDDRKRRIVLE
;
A
#
# COMPACT_ATOMS: atom_id res chain seq x y z
N MET A 1 14.38 -6.19 33.10
CA MET A 1 14.90 -5.50 31.89
C MET A 1 15.20 -4.06 32.26
N GLN A 2 16.37 -3.51 31.90
CA GLN A 2 16.76 -2.14 32.24
C GLN A 2 17.11 -1.39 30.96
N ASN A 3 16.41 -0.28 30.68
CA ASN A 3 16.72 0.60 29.55
C ASN A 3 17.78 1.61 29.98
N LEU A 4 18.99 1.47 29.44
CA LEU A 4 20.09 2.38 29.72
C LEU A 4 20.05 3.57 28.77
N TYR A 5 20.11 4.77 29.33
CA TYR A 5 20.22 6.02 28.58
C TYR A 5 21.62 6.61 28.84
N PRO A 6 22.58 6.49 27.91
CA PRO A 6 23.93 7.00 28.11
C PRO A 6 23.95 8.52 28.26
N LEU A 7 24.58 9.03 29.32
CA LEU A 7 24.77 10.46 29.55
C LEU A 7 26.09 10.92 28.93
N PHE A 8 25.99 11.75 27.89
CA PHE A 8 27.13 12.36 27.20
C PHE A 8 27.58 13.64 27.90
N GLU A 9 28.28 13.49 29.03
CA GLU A 9 28.80 14.59 29.83
C GLU A 9 30.32 14.70 29.75
N ARG A 10 30.85 15.92 29.99
CA ARG A 10 32.29 16.13 30.13
C ARG A 10 32.89 15.20 31.18
N ASN A 11 34.10 14.70 30.90
CA ASN A 11 34.88 13.82 31.77
C ASN A 11 34.25 12.43 32.02
N ARG A 12 33.28 11.98 31.20
CA ARG A 12 32.79 10.60 31.21
C ARG A 12 33.37 9.80 30.04
N ILE A 13 33.66 8.52 30.29
CA ILE A 13 34.13 7.57 29.26
C ILE A 13 32.93 6.76 28.77
N LEU A 14 32.71 6.76 27.45
CA LEU A 14 31.70 5.93 26.81
C LEU A 14 32.19 4.47 26.78
N LYS A 15 31.48 3.58 27.48
CA LYS A 15 31.83 2.16 27.53
C LYS A 15 31.16 1.39 26.40
N LYS A 16 31.69 0.21 26.04
CA LYS A 16 31.11 -0.67 25.01
C LYS A 16 29.64 -1.01 25.30
N GLU A 17 29.28 -1.19 26.57
CA GLU A 17 27.91 -1.52 26.98
C GLU A 17 26.94 -0.36 26.71
N MET A 18 27.43 0.89 26.75
CA MET A 18 26.62 2.07 26.41
C MET A 18 26.37 2.14 24.90
N LEU A 19 27.37 1.81 24.07
CA LEU A 19 27.19 1.70 22.62
C LEU A 19 26.22 0.59 22.25
N TRP A 20 26.31 -0.56 22.92
CA TRP A 20 25.32 -1.64 22.76
C TRP A 20 23.93 -1.18 23.14
N SER A 21 23.75 -0.47 24.26
CA SER A 21 22.42 0.06 24.63
C SER A 21 21.84 1.03 23.59
N MET A 22 22.66 1.88 22.96
CA MET A 22 22.20 2.76 21.88
C MET A 22 21.80 1.98 20.63
N ARG A 23 22.63 1.01 20.21
CA ARG A 23 22.34 0.13 19.08
C ARG A 23 21.03 -0.63 19.34
N ASP A 24 20.94 -1.32 20.47
CA ASP A 24 19.82 -2.19 20.80
C ASP A 24 18.52 -1.39 20.97
N TYR A 25 18.58 -0.17 21.51
CA TYR A 25 17.42 0.72 21.55
C TYR A 25 16.99 1.19 20.16
N SER A 26 17.96 1.57 19.32
CA SER A 26 17.69 2.07 17.95
C SER A 26 17.14 0.97 17.03
N PHE A 27 17.74 -0.22 17.08
CA PHE A 27 17.31 -1.38 16.28
C PHE A 27 16.14 -2.14 16.92
N GLY A 28 15.89 -1.97 18.22
CA GLY A 28 14.80 -2.64 18.92
C GLY A 28 13.44 -1.95 18.78
N TYR A 29 13.41 -0.62 18.55
CA TYR A 29 12.14 0.12 18.45
C TYR A 29 11.28 -0.35 17.27
N LEU A 30 11.83 -0.46 16.06
CA LEU A 30 11.04 -0.77 14.85
C LEU A 30 10.46 -2.19 14.85
N PRO A 31 11.18 -3.25 15.23
CA PRO A 31 10.60 -4.58 15.38
C PRO A 31 9.48 -4.65 16.42
N LEU A 32 9.56 -3.85 17.50
CA LEU A 32 8.50 -3.75 18.51
C LEU A 32 7.28 -2.99 17.97
N GLU A 33 7.49 -1.83 17.33
CA GLU A 33 6.42 -1.01 16.72
C GLU A 33 5.64 -1.81 15.68
N TYR A 34 6.32 -2.59 14.85
CA TYR A 34 5.73 -3.36 13.75
C TYR A 34 5.60 -4.85 14.06
N GLN A 35 5.58 -5.25 15.33
CA GLN A 35 5.57 -6.66 15.74
C GLN A 35 4.37 -7.41 15.16
N GLU A 36 3.18 -6.79 15.19
CA GLU A 36 1.91 -7.39 14.76
C GLU A 36 1.71 -7.37 13.23
N TYR A 37 2.57 -6.67 12.50
CA TYR A 37 2.50 -6.58 11.04
C TYR A 37 3.08 -7.83 10.39
N THR A 38 2.50 -8.27 9.28
CA THR A 38 3.13 -9.27 8.41
C THR A 38 4.40 -8.70 7.77
N ASP A 39 5.17 -9.57 7.13
CA ASP A 39 6.23 -9.12 6.24
C ASP A 39 5.64 -8.41 5.01
N GLY A 40 6.41 -7.49 4.43
CA GLY A 40 5.99 -6.64 3.31
C GLY A 40 6.40 -5.18 3.46
N ILE A 41 5.91 -4.35 2.53
CA ILE A 41 6.07 -2.89 2.58
C ILE A 41 5.21 -2.32 3.71
N LEU A 42 5.81 -1.61 4.65
CA LEU A 42 5.09 -1.01 5.79
C LEU A 42 4.59 0.40 5.44
N ARG A 43 5.49 1.27 5.00
CA ARG A 43 5.21 2.71 4.81
C ARG A 43 6.18 3.32 3.81
N GLY A 44 5.77 4.39 3.15
CA GLY A 44 6.60 5.08 2.16
C GLY A 44 6.68 4.28 0.88
N CYS A 45 7.88 4.07 0.34
CA CYS A 45 8.11 3.31 -0.89
C CYS A 45 7.20 3.78 -2.04
N ALA A 46 7.00 5.10 -2.12
CA ALA A 46 6.09 5.69 -3.10
C ALA A 46 6.63 5.43 -4.51
N LEU A 47 5.82 4.77 -5.34
CA LEU A 47 6.16 4.49 -6.72
C LEU A 47 5.88 5.70 -7.61
N MET A 48 6.86 6.05 -8.43
CA MET A 48 6.77 7.09 -9.46
C MET A 48 7.35 6.55 -10.77
N VAL A 49 6.85 7.07 -11.88
CA VAL A 49 7.45 6.87 -13.20
C VAL A 49 8.17 8.16 -13.59
N ARG A 50 9.46 8.08 -13.91
CA ARG A 50 10.24 9.19 -14.47
C ARG A 50 10.87 8.72 -15.77
N ASP A 51 10.42 9.29 -16.88
CA ASP A 51 10.82 8.90 -18.24
C ASP A 51 10.66 7.38 -18.51
N LYS A 52 11.76 6.63 -18.51
CA LYS A 52 11.80 5.17 -18.68
C LYS A 52 12.32 4.45 -17.43
N THR A 53 12.06 5.01 -16.26
CA THR A 53 12.57 4.52 -14.99
C THR A 53 11.45 4.47 -13.96
N LEU A 54 11.30 3.32 -13.31
CA LEU A 54 10.49 3.20 -12.09
C LEU A 54 11.34 3.68 -10.92
N VAL A 55 10.76 4.54 -10.09
CA VAL A 55 11.41 5.12 -8.92
C VAL A 55 10.59 4.77 -7.69
N ILE A 56 11.25 4.19 -6.69
CA ILE A 56 10.69 3.92 -5.36
C ILE A 56 11.30 4.91 -4.38
N GLY A 57 10.47 5.76 -3.79
CA GLY A 57 10.91 6.73 -2.79
C GLY A 57 11.26 6.10 -1.45
N PRO A 58 11.75 6.91 -0.48
CA PRO A 58 12.07 6.45 0.86
C PRO A 58 10.90 5.77 1.59
N GLY A 59 11.21 4.84 2.47
CA GLY A 59 10.20 4.02 3.13
C GLY A 59 10.76 2.95 4.07
N MET A 60 9.89 2.03 4.47
CA MET A 60 10.16 0.98 5.44
C MET A 60 9.59 -0.34 4.97
N VAL A 61 10.37 -1.40 5.12
CA VAL A 61 10.03 -2.76 4.63
C VAL A 61 10.38 -3.75 5.73
N LYS A 62 9.44 -4.65 6.04
CA LYS A 62 9.63 -5.70 7.04
C LYS A 62 9.87 -7.05 6.36
N TYR A 63 10.87 -7.77 6.82
CA TYR A 63 11.15 -9.15 6.40
C TYR A 63 11.75 -9.95 7.55
N HIS A 64 11.15 -11.10 7.88
CA HIS A 64 11.54 -11.96 9.00
C HIS A 64 11.80 -11.21 10.32
N GLY A 65 10.95 -10.23 10.64
CA GLY A 65 11.04 -9.46 11.87
C GLY A 65 12.06 -8.32 11.86
N PHE A 66 12.92 -8.21 10.84
CA PHE A 66 13.78 -7.05 10.64
C PHE A 66 13.06 -5.98 9.83
N VAL A 67 13.22 -4.71 10.21
CA VAL A 67 12.64 -3.57 9.49
C VAL A 67 13.76 -2.78 8.82
N SER A 68 13.88 -2.92 7.51
CA SER A 68 14.84 -2.19 6.69
C SER A 68 14.33 -0.80 6.34
N LEU A 69 15.21 0.20 6.42
CA LEU A 69 14.94 1.57 6.03
C LEU A 69 15.45 1.83 4.61
N VAL A 70 14.55 2.20 3.71
CA VAL A 70 14.91 2.77 2.40
C VAL A 70 15.09 4.27 2.61
N LEU A 71 16.33 4.73 2.71
CA LEU A 71 16.65 6.13 3.01
C LEU A 71 16.70 7.02 1.76
N GLU A 72 17.03 6.42 0.61
CA GLU A 72 17.21 7.10 -0.67
C GLU A 72 16.31 6.48 -1.74
N GLU A 73 16.11 7.19 -2.86
CA GLU A 73 15.34 6.66 -3.97
C GLU A 73 16.04 5.44 -4.59
N MET A 74 15.28 4.37 -4.80
CA MET A 74 15.72 3.21 -5.57
C MET A 74 15.15 3.32 -6.98
N THR A 75 15.93 2.97 -8.00
CA THR A 75 15.50 3.12 -9.40
C THR A 75 15.77 1.85 -10.19
N VAL A 76 14.89 1.58 -11.16
CA VAL A 76 15.10 0.49 -12.14
C VAL A 76 14.59 0.93 -13.51
N PRO A 77 15.41 0.82 -14.57
CA PRO A 77 14.95 1.11 -15.93
C PRO A 77 13.95 0.05 -16.40
N TYR A 78 12.99 0.44 -17.22
CA TYR A 78 12.08 -0.48 -17.88
C TYR A 78 11.99 -0.18 -19.38
N GLU A 79 11.60 -1.17 -20.17
CA GLU A 79 11.35 -1.01 -21.60
C GLU A 79 9.98 -1.59 -21.98
N PRO A 80 9.34 -1.08 -23.05
CA PRO A 80 8.14 -1.68 -23.60
C PRO A 80 8.42 -3.10 -24.10
N SER A 81 7.73 -4.08 -23.54
CA SER A 81 7.83 -5.49 -23.97
C SER A 81 6.53 -6.02 -24.57
N GLY A 82 5.40 -5.33 -24.38
CA GLY A 82 4.06 -5.83 -24.68
C GLY A 82 3.63 -7.03 -23.82
N GLN A 83 4.46 -7.43 -22.86
CA GLN A 83 4.23 -8.55 -21.95
C GLN A 83 4.13 -8.05 -20.51
N MET A 84 3.59 -8.90 -19.62
CA MET A 84 3.52 -8.57 -18.20
C MET A 84 4.94 -8.47 -17.63
N SER A 85 5.17 -7.43 -16.84
CA SER A 85 6.37 -7.26 -16.03
C SER A 85 5.95 -6.90 -14.61
N VAL A 86 6.61 -7.50 -13.64
CA VAL A 86 6.38 -7.28 -12.21
C VAL A 86 7.64 -6.68 -11.61
N LEU A 87 7.48 -5.54 -10.97
CA LEU A 87 8.51 -4.94 -10.13
C LEU A 87 8.45 -5.59 -8.76
N LYS A 88 9.54 -6.24 -8.38
CA LYS A 88 9.72 -6.89 -7.08
C LYS A 88 10.78 -6.15 -6.28
N LEU A 89 10.52 -6.01 -4.99
CA LEU A 89 11.55 -5.66 -4.02
C LEU A 89 12.10 -6.97 -3.45
N ARG A 90 13.39 -7.22 -3.66
CA ARG A 90 14.08 -8.42 -3.18
C ARG A 90 14.94 -8.09 -1.97
N MET A 91 14.82 -8.89 -0.93
CA MET A 91 15.65 -8.80 0.27
C MET A 91 16.77 -9.83 0.22
N SER A 92 17.97 -9.44 0.61
CA SER A 92 19.06 -10.38 0.88
C SER A 92 19.81 -10.00 2.15
N GLU A 93 20.41 -11.00 2.77
CA GLU A 93 21.21 -10.83 3.97
C GLU A 93 22.61 -11.40 3.71
N SER A 94 23.63 -10.67 4.16
CA SER A 94 25.01 -11.15 4.16
C SER A 94 25.66 -10.85 5.50
N GLU A 95 26.47 -11.78 5.98
CA GLU A 95 27.16 -11.66 7.26
C GLU A 95 28.67 -11.56 7.03
N SER A 96 29.32 -10.73 7.84
CA SER A 96 30.76 -10.56 7.93
C SER A 96 31.18 -10.58 9.42
N PRO A 97 32.47 -10.71 9.75
CA PRO A 97 32.92 -10.70 11.14
C PRO A 97 32.52 -9.45 11.93
N ASP A 98 32.30 -8.32 11.24
CA ASP A 98 32.03 -7.02 11.86
C ASP A 98 30.56 -6.57 11.75
N ALA A 99 29.76 -7.15 10.85
CA ALA A 99 28.40 -6.70 10.56
C ALA A 99 27.53 -7.72 9.81
N VAL A 100 26.21 -7.60 10.02
CA VAL A 100 25.17 -8.17 9.15
C VAL A 100 24.62 -7.06 8.27
N ALA A 101 24.58 -7.28 6.96
CA ALA A 101 24.04 -6.34 5.99
C ALA A 101 22.73 -6.87 5.41
N HIS A 102 21.66 -6.11 5.61
CA HIS A 102 20.36 -6.33 4.96
C HIS A 102 20.29 -5.44 3.72
N GLN A 103 20.24 -6.05 2.54
CA GLN A 103 20.19 -5.37 1.26
C GLN A 103 18.79 -5.47 0.65
N LEU A 104 18.38 -4.38 0.00
CA LEU A 104 17.15 -4.28 -0.78
C LEU A 104 17.52 -4.01 -2.24
N ASP A 105 16.96 -4.79 -3.16
CA ASP A 105 17.17 -4.62 -4.60
C ASP A 105 15.83 -4.54 -5.34
N LEU A 106 15.77 -3.70 -6.38
CA LEU A 106 14.64 -3.69 -7.31
C LEU A 106 14.90 -4.64 -8.48
N VAL A 107 13.93 -5.50 -8.77
CA VAL A 107 14.03 -6.50 -9.83
C VAL A 107 12.78 -6.45 -10.70
N LEU A 108 12.96 -6.32 -12.01
CA LEU A 108 11.89 -6.53 -12.98
C LEU A 108 11.91 -7.97 -13.47
N ASP A 109 10.75 -8.62 -13.42
CA ASP A 109 10.60 -10.04 -13.73
C ASP A 109 9.29 -10.27 -14.51
N PRO A 110 9.27 -11.06 -15.60
CA PRO A 110 8.02 -11.47 -16.24
C PRO A 110 7.21 -12.47 -15.39
N ASP A 111 7.84 -13.19 -14.46
CA ASP A 111 7.13 -14.10 -13.55
C ASP A 111 6.43 -13.31 -12.43
N ILE A 112 5.11 -13.51 -12.31
CA ILE A 112 4.28 -12.85 -11.30
C ILE A 112 4.51 -13.45 -9.91
N SER A 113 4.98 -14.68 -9.82
CA SER A 113 5.23 -15.33 -8.54
C SER A 113 6.38 -14.64 -7.80
N CYS A 114 6.18 -14.39 -6.49
CA CYS A 114 7.22 -13.89 -5.62
C CYS A 114 7.86 -15.05 -4.87
N LYS A 115 9.19 -15.04 -4.77
CA LYS A 115 9.91 -15.90 -3.82
C LYS A 115 9.65 -15.42 -2.39
N GLU A 116 10.03 -16.23 -1.40
CA GLU A 116 9.86 -15.90 0.02
C GLU A 116 10.50 -14.56 0.41
N ASN A 117 11.63 -14.22 -0.22
CA ASN A 117 12.36 -12.97 0.01
C ASN A 117 12.02 -11.86 -0.99
N GLU A 118 10.85 -11.92 -1.63
CA GLU A 118 10.41 -10.93 -2.62
C GLU A 118 9.01 -10.42 -2.28
N PHE A 119 8.81 -9.12 -2.44
CA PHE A 119 7.48 -8.51 -2.41
C PHE A 119 7.20 -7.81 -3.73
N GLU A 120 6.01 -8.06 -4.29
CA GLU A 120 5.53 -7.29 -5.43
C GLU A 120 5.33 -5.82 -5.02
N VAL A 121 5.87 -4.90 -5.81
CA VAL A 121 5.64 -3.45 -5.66
C VAL A 121 4.55 -2.99 -6.61
N CYS A 122 4.60 -3.46 -7.86
CA CYS A 122 3.59 -3.24 -8.87
C CYS A 122 3.77 -4.22 -10.04
N ARG A 123 2.77 -4.31 -10.91
CA ARG A 123 2.88 -4.94 -12.22
C ARG A 123 2.38 -4.03 -13.33
N PHE A 124 2.86 -4.22 -14.55
CA PHE A 124 2.44 -3.46 -15.71
C PHE A 124 2.64 -4.26 -17.01
N CYS A 125 1.90 -3.89 -18.05
CA CYS A 125 2.13 -4.39 -19.40
C CYS A 125 2.23 -3.20 -20.35
N LEU A 126 3.44 -2.85 -20.78
CA LEU A 126 3.69 -1.63 -21.55
C LEU A 126 3.80 -1.94 -23.04
N ARG A 127 2.96 -1.29 -23.85
CA ARG A 127 2.97 -1.40 -25.31
C ARG A 127 4.08 -0.55 -25.93
N GLU A 128 4.57 -1.00 -27.07
CA GLU A 128 5.53 -0.23 -27.85
C GLU A 128 4.95 1.14 -28.25
N GLY A 129 5.73 2.20 -28.05
CA GLY A 129 5.31 3.58 -28.32
C GLY A 129 4.40 4.21 -27.25
N ALA A 130 4.03 3.48 -26.19
CA ALA A 130 3.27 4.03 -25.07
C ALA A 130 4.18 4.53 -23.93
N SER A 131 3.60 5.31 -23.02
CA SER A 131 4.24 5.73 -21.76
C SER A 131 3.47 5.13 -20.59
N LEU A 132 4.21 4.59 -19.62
CA LEU A 132 3.63 4.02 -18.43
C LEU A 132 3.11 5.15 -17.52
N ARG A 133 1.87 5.05 -17.06
CA ARG A 133 1.26 6.07 -16.19
C ARG A 133 0.94 5.53 -14.79
N THR A 134 0.99 6.45 -13.83
CA THR A 134 0.56 6.27 -12.44
C THR A 134 -0.66 7.11 -12.08
N ASP A 135 -1.14 7.96 -12.98
CA ASP A 135 -2.37 8.72 -12.83
C ASP A 135 -3.53 7.91 -13.39
N TYR A 136 -4.57 7.71 -12.58
CA TYR A 136 -5.76 6.93 -12.92
C TYR A 136 -6.93 7.86 -13.23
N THR A 137 -7.74 7.53 -14.23
CA THR A 137 -8.91 8.34 -14.61
C THR A 137 -10.08 8.15 -13.65
N ASP A 138 -10.17 6.98 -13.03
CA ASP A 138 -11.17 6.59 -12.04
C ASP A 138 -10.61 5.46 -11.16
N PHE A 139 -11.32 5.06 -10.11
CA PHE A 139 -10.86 3.97 -9.25
C PHE A 139 -10.72 2.65 -10.02
N ASP A 140 -11.71 2.28 -10.85
CA ASP A 140 -11.67 1.02 -11.62
C ASP A 140 -10.48 0.96 -12.59
N ASP A 141 -9.98 2.12 -13.06
CA ASP A 141 -8.88 2.22 -14.00
C ASP A 141 -7.53 1.70 -13.44
N MET A 142 -7.42 1.49 -12.13
CA MET A 142 -6.21 0.87 -11.53
C MET A 142 -5.98 -0.57 -11.98
N ARG A 143 -7.02 -1.27 -12.47
CA ARG A 143 -6.88 -2.62 -13.04
C ARG A 143 -6.63 -2.63 -14.55
N THR A 144 -6.55 -1.46 -15.19
CA THR A 144 -6.30 -1.36 -16.63
C THR A 144 -5.02 -2.10 -16.99
N ARG A 145 -5.14 -3.05 -17.94
CA ARG A 145 -4.07 -4.00 -18.25
C ARG A 145 -2.85 -3.35 -18.88
N TYR A 146 -3.06 -2.39 -19.77
CA TYR A 146 -2.00 -1.85 -20.63
C TYR A 146 -1.63 -0.43 -20.23
N ASP A 147 -0.32 -0.14 -20.26
CA ASP A 147 0.28 1.19 -20.10
C ASP A 147 -0.02 1.87 -18.75
N THR A 148 -0.58 1.12 -17.80
CA THR A 148 -0.94 1.58 -16.47
C THR A 148 -0.21 0.74 -15.43
N VAL A 149 0.33 1.39 -14.40
CA VAL A 149 0.85 0.72 -13.22
C VAL A 149 -0.29 0.11 -12.41
N ASN A 150 -0.22 -1.17 -12.12
CA ASN A 150 -1.18 -1.88 -11.28
C ASN A 150 -0.55 -2.19 -9.90
N LEU A 151 -1.22 -1.75 -8.85
CA LEU A 151 -0.79 -1.84 -7.44
C LEU A 151 -1.59 -2.86 -6.62
N ILE A 152 -2.56 -3.54 -7.24
CA ILE A 152 -3.61 -4.29 -6.54
C ILE A 152 -3.01 -5.37 -5.65
N ASP A 153 -2.07 -6.15 -6.20
CA ASP A 153 -1.45 -7.27 -5.51
C ASP A 153 -0.09 -6.91 -4.90
N ALA A 154 0.20 -5.62 -4.74
CA ALA A 154 1.43 -5.18 -4.08
C ALA A 154 1.50 -5.74 -2.64
N GLY A 155 2.67 -6.25 -2.26
CA GLY A 155 2.95 -6.92 -1.00
C GLY A 155 3.06 -5.96 0.19
N TRP A 156 1.95 -5.32 0.54
CA TRP A 156 1.87 -4.41 1.69
C TRP A 156 1.58 -5.17 2.97
N ALA A 157 2.42 -4.91 3.97
CA ALA A 157 2.28 -5.44 5.31
C ALA A 157 1.00 -4.91 5.98
N GLY A 158 0.32 -5.76 6.72
CA GLY A 158 -0.83 -5.38 7.53
C GLY A 158 -0.85 -6.12 8.86
N ILE A 159 -1.63 -5.61 9.81
CA ILE A 159 -1.79 -6.25 11.12
C ILE A 159 -2.46 -7.61 10.93
N GLY A 160 -1.78 -8.68 11.34
CA GLY A 160 -2.20 -10.07 11.22
C GLY A 160 -2.14 -10.65 9.79
N ASN A 161 -2.59 -9.89 8.80
CA ASN A 161 -2.59 -10.29 7.39
C ASN A 161 -2.13 -9.15 6.48
N ALA A 162 -1.47 -9.50 5.37
CA ALA A 162 -1.20 -8.57 4.28
C ALA A 162 -2.49 -7.94 3.75
N THR A 163 -2.41 -6.72 3.25
CA THR A 163 -3.58 -5.90 2.91
C THR A 163 -3.31 -5.03 1.67
N LEU A 164 -4.31 -4.26 1.27
CA LEU A 164 -4.22 -3.36 0.13
C LEU A 164 -3.21 -2.23 0.38
N SER A 165 -2.56 -1.80 -0.70
CA SER A 165 -1.72 -0.60 -0.68
C SER A 165 -2.49 0.61 -0.12
N PRO A 166 -1.86 1.45 0.73
CA PRO A 166 -2.45 2.70 1.17
C PRO A 166 -2.77 3.67 0.02
N VAL A 167 -2.15 3.50 -1.16
CA VAL A 167 -2.51 4.26 -2.37
C VAL A 167 -3.93 3.91 -2.82
N ILE A 168 -4.27 2.62 -2.84
CA ILE A 168 -5.60 2.12 -3.25
C ILE A 168 -6.67 2.60 -2.28
N THR A 169 -6.49 2.36 -0.98
CA THR A 169 -7.51 2.69 0.02
C THR A 169 -7.74 4.20 0.12
N ARG A 170 -6.68 5.02 0.01
CA ARG A 170 -6.82 6.49 -0.03
C ARG A 170 -7.45 6.98 -1.33
N TYR A 171 -7.16 6.37 -2.47
CA TYR A 171 -7.81 6.74 -3.73
C TYR A 171 -9.30 6.43 -3.67
N TYR A 172 -9.66 5.21 -3.24
CA TYR A 172 -11.05 4.81 -3.00
C TYR A 172 -11.77 5.81 -2.09
N ALA A 173 -11.16 6.13 -0.95
CA ALA A 173 -11.72 7.10 -0.01
C ALA A 173 -11.94 8.48 -0.63
N LYS A 174 -11.02 8.98 -1.45
CA LYS A 174 -11.21 10.24 -2.19
C LYS A 174 -12.39 10.18 -3.16
N MET A 175 -12.60 9.04 -3.84
CA MET A 175 -13.77 8.87 -4.70
C MET A 175 -15.05 8.87 -3.88
N ILE A 176 -15.11 8.12 -2.77
CA ILE A 176 -16.26 8.12 -1.86
C ILE A 176 -16.61 9.54 -1.38
N MET A 177 -15.61 10.35 -1.02
CA MET A 177 -15.85 11.73 -0.58
C MET A 177 -16.40 12.66 -1.67
N GLN A 178 -16.38 12.25 -2.95
CA GLN A 178 -16.96 12.99 -4.07
C GLN A 178 -18.41 12.56 -4.39
N GLU A 179 -18.90 11.47 -3.79
CA GLU A 179 -20.22 10.93 -4.08
C GLU A 179 -21.26 11.37 -3.02
N ASP A 180 -22.26 12.13 -3.42
CA ASP A 180 -23.33 12.60 -2.51
C ASP A 180 -24.19 11.45 -1.95
N SER A 181 -24.19 10.30 -2.61
CA SER A 181 -24.96 9.11 -2.22
C SER A 181 -24.21 8.18 -1.27
N SER A 182 -23.01 8.54 -0.82
CA SER A 182 -22.26 7.74 0.16
C SER A 182 -22.97 7.69 1.51
N GLU A 183 -23.08 6.49 2.06
CA GLU A 183 -23.73 6.26 3.34
C GLU A 183 -22.72 6.39 4.49
N LEU A 184 -23.21 6.50 5.73
CA LEU A 184 -22.35 6.68 6.90
C LEU A 184 -21.22 5.63 7.02
N PRO A 185 -21.43 4.32 6.75
CA PRO A 185 -20.35 3.34 6.74
C PRO A 185 -19.25 3.66 5.70
N ASP A 186 -19.64 4.14 4.51
CA ASP A 186 -18.69 4.50 3.45
C ASP A 186 -17.85 5.71 3.84
N VAL A 187 -18.49 6.76 4.34
CA VAL A 187 -17.81 7.99 4.77
C VAL A 187 -16.88 7.71 5.96
N THR A 188 -17.32 6.87 6.90
CA THR A 188 -16.49 6.47 8.05
C THR A 188 -15.25 5.70 7.61
N PHE A 189 -15.41 4.74 6.71
CA PHE A 189 -14.29 4.00 6.15
C PHE A 189 -13.35 4.92 5.34
N ALA A 190 -13.90 5.85 4.57
CA ALA A 190 -13.12 6.84 3.82
C ALA A 190 -12.26 7.73 4.74
N TRP A 191 -12.83 8.27 5.82
CA TRP A 191 -12.06 9.04 6.81
C TRP A 191 -10.96 8.22 7.47
N LEU A 192 -11.22 6.95 7.81
CA LEU A 192 -10.20 6.05 8.34
C LEU A 192 -9.04 5.89 7.34
N CYS A 193 -9.34 5.63 6.07
CA CYS A 193 -8.32 5.48 5.03
C CYS A 193 -7.50 6.76 4.83
N LEU A 194 -8.15 7.93 4.85
CA LEU A 194 -7.48 9.23 4.65
C LEU A 194 -6.62 9.65 5.84
N ASN A 195 -7.03 9.28 7.06
CA ASN A 195 -6.30 9.62 8.29
C ASN A 195 -5.24 8.58 8.68
N SER A 196 -5.25 7.39 8.06
CA SER A 196 -4.26 6.36 8.36
C SER A 196 -2.88 6.72 7.80
N HIS A 197 -1.87 6.71 8.69
CA HIS A 197 -0.47 6.92 8.32
C HIS A 197 0.23 5.65 7.79
N ILE A 198 -0.44 4.50 7.88
CA ILE A 198 -0.02 3.18 7.41
C ILE A 198 -1.18 2.49 6.67
N THR A 199 -1.06 1.20 6.39
CA THR A 199 -2.13 0.36 5.83
C THR A 199 -3.33 0.25 6.76
N VAL A 200 -4.52 0.19 6.16
CA VAL A 200 -5.73 -0.25 6.88
C VAL A 200 -5.70 -1.77 6.92
N SER A 201 -5.88 -2.37 8.10
CA SER A 201 -5.78 -3.82 8.25
C SER A 201 -6.83 -4.53 7.39
N ARG A 202 -6.47 -5.71 6.86
CA ARG A 202 -7.36 -6.52 6.04
C ARG A 202 -8.70 -6.78 6.71
N TYR A 203 -8.68 -7.09 8.01
CA TYR A 203 -9.89 -7.29 8.81
C TYR A 203 -10.85 -6.11 8.73
N VAL A 204 -10.36 -4.88 8.81
CA VAL A 204 -11.21 -3.68 8.73
C VAL A 204 -11.79 -3.50 7.33
N VAL A 205 -11.02 -3.79 6.27
CA VAL A 205 -11.52 -3.75 4.89
C VAL A 205 -12.60 -4.81 4.69
N GLU A 206 -12.38 -6.03 5.16
CA GLU A 206 -13.34 -7.14 5.09
C GLU A 206 -14.61 -6.87 5.92
N ASP A 207 -14.50 -6.33 7.14
CA ASP A 207 -15.67 -5.97 7.97
C ASP A 207 -16.48 -4.84 7.33
N TYR A 208 -15.83 -3.80 6.79
CA TYR A 208 -16.51 -2.74 6.04
C TYR A 208 -17.30 -3.33 4.87
N LEU A 209 -16.63 -4.10 4.00
CA LEU A 209 -17.25 -4.70 2.82
C LEU A 209 -18.35 -5.71 3.19
N GLY A 210 -18.17 -6.48 4.27
CA GLY A 210 -19.19 -7.42 4.74
C GLY A 210 -20.47 -6.74 5.24
N ARG A 211 -20.37 -5.48 5.73
CA ARG A 211 -21.53 -4.69 6.14
C ARG A 211 -22.27 -4.06 4.96
N VAL A 212 -21.52 -3.50 4.00
CA VAL A 212 -22.12 -2.75 2.86
C VAL A 212 -22.43 -3.62 1.65
N CYS A 213 -21.78 -4.78 1.53
CA CYS A 213 -21.97 -5.77 0.48
C CYS A 213 -22.05 -7.20 1.09
N PRO A 214 -23.08 -7.51 1.90
CA PRO A 214 -23.19 -8.79 2.63
C PRO A 214 -23.26 -10.04 1.72
N GLN A 215 -23.55 -9.87 0.44
CA GLN A 215 -23.49 -10.91 -0.57
C GLN A 215 -22.06 -11.38 -0.90
N LEU A 216 -21.05 -10.54 -0.65
CA LEU A 216 -19.64 -10.84 -0.89
C LEU A 216 -19.08 -11.57 0.34
N LYS A 217 -18.89 -12.88 0.23
CA LYS A 217 -18.27 -13.70 1.29
C LYS A 217 -16.75 -13.56 1.23
N LEU A 218 -16.23 -12.44 1.73
CA LEU A 218 -14.81 -12.13 1.76
C LEU A 218 -14.19 -12.68 3.06
N HIS A 219 -13.56 -13.85 2.99
CA HIS A 219 -12.84 -14.43 4.13
C HIS A 219 -11.50 -15.01 3.65
N GLY A 220 -10.40 -14.29 3.93
CA GLY A 220 -9.05 -14.76 3.59
C GLY A 220 -8.74 -14.80 2.08
N GLY A 221 -9.47 -14.02 1.28
CA GLY A 221 -9.26 -13.91 -0.16
C GLY A 221 -8.05 -13.05 -0.55
N GLU A 222 -7.68 -13.05 -1.82
CA GLU A 222 -6.55 -12.25 -2.33
C GLU A 222 -6.80 -10.74 -2.26
N ASN A 223 -5.76 -9.92 -2.45
CA ASN A 223 -5.92 -8.46 -2.52
C ASN A 223 -6.83 -8.05 -3.70
N SER A 224 -6.73 -8.76 -4.83
CA SER A 224 -7.59 -8.58 -6.00
C SER A 224 -9.09 -8.71 -5.68
N GLU A 225 -9.49 -9.61 -4.78
CA GLU A 225 -10.89 -9.77 -4.36
C GLU A 225 -11.39 -8.57 -3.57
N LEU A 226 -10.59 -8.07 -2.61
CA LEU A 226 -10.93 -6.86 -1.85
C LEU A 226 -11.05 -5.64 -2.77
N TYR A 227 -10.11 -5.47 -3.69
CA TYR A 227 -10.15 -4.38 -4.66
C TYR A 227 -11.42 -4.44 -5.53
N ASN A 228 -11.76 -5.61 -6.07
CA ASN A 228 -12.95 -5.78 -6.89
C ASN A 228 -14.24 -5.51 -6.09
N ALA A 229 -14.29 -5.90 -4.82
CA ALA A 229 -15.41 -5.59 -3.94
C ALA A 229 -15.57 -4.08 -3.69
N LEU A 230 -14.46 -3.35 -3.50
CA LEU A 230 -14.47 -1.89 -3.40
C LEU A 230 -14.98 -1.24 -4.70
N VAL A 231 -14.53 -1.71 -5.86
CA VAL A 231 -15.06 -1.24 -7.17
C VAL A 231 -16.57 -1.42 -7.26
N LEU A 232 -17.08 -2.61 -6.90
CA LEU A 232 -18.52 -2.90 -6.92
C LEU A 232 -19.29 -1.95 -5.99
N ARG A 233 -18.80 -1.71 -4.77
CA ARG A 233 -19.44 -0.78 -3.83
C ARG A 233 -19.48 0.64 -4.39
N LEU A 234 -18.38 1.13 -4.97
CA LEU A 234 -18.34 2.47 -5.57
C LEU A 234 -19.33 2.60 -6.73
N GLU A 235 -19.43 1.58 -7.58
CA GLU A 235 -20.44 1.56 -8.66
C GLU A 235 -21.88 1.59 -8.12
N GLU A 236 -22.18 0.86 -7.05
CA GLU A 236 -23.49 0.85 -6.41
C GLU A 236 -23.88 2.23 -5.88
N ILE A 237 -22.96 2.92 -5.21
CA ILE A 237 -23.15 4.28 -4.69
C ILE A 237 -23.49 5.25 -5.85
N ARG A 238 -22.68 5.24 -6.91
CA ARG A 238 -22.89 6.07 -8.12
C ARG A 238 -24.21 5.75 -8.84
N ARG A 239 -24.67 4.49 -8.80
CA ARG A 239 -25.99 4.11 -9.35
C ARG A 239 -27.14 4.63 -8.48
N GLY A 240 -26.94 4.71 -7.16
CA GLY A 240 -27.88 5.32 -6.22
C GLY A 240 -28.13 6.80 -6.53
N GLU A 241 -27.07 7.54 -6.82
CA GLU A 241 -27.11 8.96 -7.21
C GLU A 241 -28.00 9.19 -8.46
N LYS A 242 -27.79 8.38 -9.51
CA LYS A 242 -28.59 8.44 -10.76
C LYS A 242 -30.10 8.20 -10.52
N LYS A 243 -30.49 7.48 -9.46
CA LYS A 243 -31.89 7.27 -9.10
C LYS A 243 -32.49 8.45 -8.33
N ILE A 244 -31.70 9.15 -7.51
CA ILE A 244 -32.14 10.35 -6.78
C ILE A 244 -32.37 11.50 -7.77
N GLY A 245 -31.45 11.73 -8.72
CA GLY A 245 -31.61 12.74 -9.77
C GLY A 245 -32.84 12.53 -10.68
N LYS A 246 -33.24 11.28 -10.95
CA LYS A 246 -34.46 10.97 -11.73
C LYS A 246 -35.77 11.12 -10.95
N ARG A 247 -35.74 11.08 -9.61
CA ARG A 247 -36.95 11.22 -8.78
C ARG A 247 -37.34 12.68 -8.57
N ASP A 248 -36.38 13.60 -8.56
CA ASP A 248 -36.64 15.02 -8.28
C ASP A 248 -37.24 15.76 -9.49
N ASP A 249 -36.94 15.30 -10.71
CA ASP A 249 -37.45 15.89 -11.95
C ASP A 249 -38.96 15.63 -12.21
N ARG A 250 -39.54 14.64 -11.53
CA ARG A 250 -40.98 14.33 -11.62
C ARG A 250 -41.86 15.10 -10.63
N LYS A 251 -41.28 15.83 -9.66
CA LYS A 251 -42.05 16.55 -8.63
C LYS A 251 -42.16 18.06 -8.85
N ARG A 252 -41.53 18.64 -9.87
CA ARG A 252 -41.58 20.10 -10.16
C ARG A 252 -42.60 20.52 -11.21
N ARG A 253 -43.70 19.79 -11.35
CA ARG A 253 -44.87 20.20 -12.17
C ARG A 253 -46.17 19.98 -11.42
N ILE A 254 -46.49 20.90 -10.50
CA ILE A 254 -47.90 21.21 -10.17
C ILE A 254 -48.04 22.73 -10.14
N VAL A 255 -49.17 23.15 -10.72
CA VAL A 255 -49.52 24.41 -11.37
C VAL A 255 -49.87 25.53 -10.38
N LEU A 256 -49.67 26.76 -10.86
CA LEU A 256 -50.08 28.04 -10.30
C LEU A 256 -51.62 28.14 -10.12
N GLU A 257 -52.05 28.72 -9.00
CA GLU A 257 -53.29 29.51 -8.92
C GLU A 257 -52.92 30.97 -8.57
#